data_AF-A0A978U6H2-F1
#
_entry.id   AF-A0A978U6H2-F1
#
_cell.length_a   1.000
_cell.length_b   1.000
_cell.length_c   1.000
_cell.angle_alpha   90.00
_cell.angle_beta   90.00
_cell.angle_gamma   90.00
#
_symmetry.space_group_name_H-M   'P 1'
#
loop_
_entity.id
_entity.type
_entity.pdbx_description
1 polymer ?
#
loop_
_entity_poly.entity_id
_entity_poly.type
_entity_poly.pdbx_seq_one_letter_code
_entity_poly.pdbx_strand_id
1 'polypeptide(L)'
;MIRARRARDQLVAQFLDHPDVSFIDIGYVPGETPNDQNRVLRIHVRDRWMQSNPEDRISFPAAVEGIRVVVISGDYQPETNPSTEENDYG
;
A
#
# COMPACT_ATOMS: atom_id res chain seq x y z
N MET A 1 -5.49 14.11 -11.84
CA MET A 1 -5.52 12.63 -11.98
C MET A 1 -4.44 12.05 -12.91
N ILE A 2 -4.03 12.72 -14.00
CA ILE A 2 -3.06 12.18 -14.98
C ILE A 2 -1.69 11.84 -14.35
N ARG A 3 -1.18 12.70 -13.46
CA ARG A 3 0.14 12.53 -12.81
C ARG A 3 0.22 11.27 -11.94
N ALA A 4 -0.79 11.02 -11.09
CA ALA A 4 -0.83 9.84 -10.23
C ALA A 4 -0.90 8.54 -11.03
N ARG A 5 -1.67 8.54 -12.12
CA ARG A 5 -1.76 7.40 -13.02
C ARG A 5 -0.41 7.11 -13.70
N ARG A 6 0.28 8.14 -14.22
CA ARG A 6 1.63 7.99 -14.80
C ARG A 6 2.64 7.46 -13.78
N ALA A 7 2.61 7.99 -12.56
CA ALA A 7 3.51 7.55 -11.49
C ALA A 7 3.27 6.09 -11.12
N ARG A 8 2.00 5.66 -11.05
CA ARG A 8 1.64 4.24 -10.90
C ARG A 8 2.14 3.41 -12.06
N ASP A 9 1.89 3.84 -13.30
CA ASP A 9 2.29 3.08 -14.49
C ASP A 9 3.82 2.92 -14.56
N GLN A 10 4.60 3.92 -14.12
CA GLN A 10 6.05 3.82 -13.96
C GLN A 10 6.49 2.81 -12.89
N LEU A 11 5.81 2.78 -11.74
CA LEU A 11 6.09 1.77 -10.70
C LEU A 11 5.71 0.37 -11.18
N VAL A 12 4.57 0.24 -11.84
CA VAL A 12 4.09 -1.03 -12.42
C VAL A 12 5.11 -1.56 -13.42
N ALA A 13 5.59 -0.73 -14.34
CA ALA A 13 6.58 -1.14 -15.34
C ALA A 13 7.93 -1.58 -14.73
N GLN A 14 8.27 -1.13 -13.52
CA GLN A 14 9.53 -1.46 -12.86
C GLN A 14 9.42 -2.65 -11.89
N PHE A 15 8.30 -2.75 -11.18
CA PHE A 15 8.19 -3.61 -10.00
C PHE A 15 7.06 -4.63 -10.05
N LEU A 16 6.09 -4.52 -10.98
CA LEU A 16 4.93 -5.44 -10.97
C LEU A 16 5.34 -6.90 -11.27
N ASP A 17 6.36 -7.10 -12.09
CA ASP A 17 6.90 -8.43 -12.41
C ASP A 17 7.83 -8.98 -11.30
N HIS A 18 8.09 -8.21 -10.23
CA HIS A 18 8.94 -8.66 -9.14
C HIS A 18 8.22 -9.68 -8.26
N PRO A 19 8.84 -10.83 -7.90
CA PRO A 19 8.16 -11.87 -7.11
C PRO A 19 7.68 -11.41 -5.73
N ASP A 20 8.31 -10.37 -5.17
CA ASP A 20 7.96 -9.79 -3.87
C ASP A 20 6.81 -8.79 -3.93
N VAL A 21 6.42 -8.32 -5.11
CA VAL A 21 5.33 -7.38 -5.29
C VAL A 21 4.07 -8.16 -5.64
N SER A 22 2.95 -7.85 -4.99
CA SER A 22 1.65 -8.43 -5.33
C SER A 22 0.79 -7.46 -6.14
N PHE A 23 0.81 -6.17 -5.79
CA PHE A 23 -0.09 -5.20 -6.37
C PHE A 23 0.41 -3.76 -6.20
N ILE A 24 0.05 -2.89 -7.14
CA ILE A 24 0.39 -1.46 -7.08
C ILE A 24 -0.84 -0.62 -7.46
N ASP A 25 -1.22 0.29 -6.57
CA ASP A 25 -2.36 1.19 -6.76
C ASP A 25 -2.14 2.60 -6.21
N ILE A 26 -3.17 3.43 -6.37
CA ILE A 26 -3.20 4.80 -5.88
C ILE A 26 -4.31 4.86 -4.82
N GLY A 27 -3.95 5.28 -3.61
CA GLY A 27 -4.94 5.49 -2.55
C GLY A 27 -4.39 6.34 -1.43
N TYR A 28 -4.80 6.03 -0.20
CA TYR A 28 -4.44 6.80 0.99
C TYR A 28 -3.54 5.98 1.91
N VAL A 29 -2.77 6.67 2.75
CA VAL A 29 -1.94 6.01 3.76
C VAL A 29 -2.85 5.24 4.73
N PRO A 30 -2.59 3.95 4.99
CA PRO A 30 -3.38 3.20 5.97
C PRO A 30 -3.25 3.81 7.36
N GLY A 31 -4.36 3.89 8.09
CA GLY A 31 -4.42 4.49 9.43
C GLY A 31 -4.47 6.02 9.47
N GLU A 32 -4.40 6.71 8.32
CA GLU A 32 -4.61 8.16 8.24
C GLU A 32 -6.01 8.49 7.68
N THR A 33 -6.60 9.60 8.15
CA THR A 33 -7.87 10.09 7.61
C THR A 33 -7.71 10.38 6.11
N PRO A 34 -8.59 9.83 5.24
CA PRO A 34 -8.52 10.07 3.80
C PRO A 34 -8.63 11.55 3.47
N ASN A 35 -7.60 12.09 2.83
CA ASN A 35 -7.56 13.47 2.34
C ASN A 35 -6.89 13.50 0.97
N ASP A 36 -7.38 14.32 0.04
CA ASP A 36 -6.79 14.51 -1.29
C ASP A 36 -5.30 14.90 -1.24
N GLN A 37 -4.85 15.55 -0.15
CA GLN A 37 -3.44 15.86 0.09
C GLN A 37 -2.60 14.63 0.50
N ASN A 38 -3.25 13.58 1.02
CA ASN A 38 -2.62 12.36 1.50
C ASN A 38 -2.71 11.21 0.49
N ARG A 39 -2.89 11.55 -0.79
CA ARG A 39 -2.90 10.57 -1.87
C ARG A 39 -1.49 10.07 -2.13
N VAL A 40 -1.31 8.76 -2.04
CA VAL A 40 -0.03 8.06 -2.16
C VAL A 40 -0.09 6.92 -3.17
N LEU A 41 1.08 6.49 -3.61
CA LEU A 41 1.26 5.26 -4.37
C LEU A 41 1.49 4.13 -3.38
N ARG A 42 0.66 3.09 -3.45
CA ARG A 42 0.73 1.94 -2.55
C ARG A 42 1.37 0.78 -3.29
N ILE A 43 2.44 0.23 -2.72
CA ILE A 43 3.07 -1.00 -3.18
C ILE A 43 2.75 -2.09 -2.16
N HIS A 44 1.90 -3.02 -2.58
CA HIS A 44 1.61 -4.21 -1.81
C HIS A 44 2.71 -5.23 -2.04
N VAL A 45 3.39 -5.60 -0.96
CA VAL A 45 4.46 -6.59 -0.96
C VAL A 45 3.99 -7.88 -0.31
N ARG A 46 4.53 -9.01 -0.75
CA ARG A 46 4.23 -10.31 -0.14
C ARG A 46 4.90 -10.44 1.22
N ASP A 47 4.33 -11.31 2.05
CA ASP A 47 4.90 -11.72 3.35
C ASP A 47 6.40 -12.02 3.31
N ARG A 48 6.90 -12.69 2.25
CA ARG A 48 8.32 -13.01 2.13
C ARG A 48 9.22 -11.77 2.18
N TRP A 49 8.81 -10.65 1.57
CA TRP A 49 9.56 -9.40 1.61
C TRP A 49 9.53 -8.76 3.00
N MET A 50 8.38 -8.86 3.68
CA MET A 50 8.21 -8.36 5.05
C MET A 50 9.10 -9.13 6.04
N GLN A 51 9.29 -10.42 5.80
CA GLN A 51 10.07 -11.34 6.64
C GLN A 51 11.57 -11.38 6.26
N SER A 52 11.95 -11.01 5.04
CA SER A 52 13.35 -10.94 4.60
C SER A 52 14.16 -9.90 5.37
N ASN A 53 15.49 -10.06 5.44
CA ASN A 53 16.34 -9.02 6.02
C ASN A 53 16.31 -7.74 5.17
N PRO A 54 16.44 -6.54 5.76
CA PRO A 54 16.42 -5.27 5.03
C PRO A 54 17.43 -5.18 3.88
N GLU A 55 18.57 -5.86 4.03
CA GLU A 55 19.65 -5.94 3.03
C GLU A 55 19.32 -6.83 1.82
N ASP A 56 18.44 -7.82 1.99
CA ASP A 56 17.99 -8.73 0.92
C ASP A 56 16.75 -8.20 0.18
N ARG A 57 16.12 -7.15 0.70
CA ARG A 57 14.90 -6.56 0.16
C ARG A 57 15.22 -5.68 -1.04
N ILE A 58 14.39 -5.77 -2.07
CA ILE A 58 14.35 -4.72 -3.08
C ILE A 58 13.96 -3.38 -2.46
N SER A 59 14.63 -2.33 -2.91
CA SER A 59 14.38 -0.96 -2.48
C SER A 59 13.38 -0.27 -3.40
N PHE A 60 12.38 0.37 -2.82
CA PHE A 60 11.41 1.18 -3.53
C PHE A 60 11.77 2.66 -3.46
N PRO A 61 11.46 3.45 -4.50
CA PRO A 61 11.63 4.89 -4.44
C PRO A 61 10.70 5.50 -3.38
N ALA A 62 11.16 6.50 -2.63
CA ALA A 62 10.35 7.19 -1.62
C ALA A 62 9.22 8.05 -2.24
N ALA A 63 9.41 8.51 -3.47
CA ALA A 63 8.42 9.26 -4.23
C ALA A 63 8.61 9.07 -5.75
N VAL A 64 7.52 9.08 -6.51
CA VAL A 64 7.53 9.05 -7.97
C VAL A 64 6.66 10.19 -8.47
N GLU A 65 7.18 10.99 -9.41
CA GLU A 65 6.51 12.20 -9.88
C GLU A 65 6.04 13.08 -8.71
N GLY A 66 6.81 13.20 -7.61
CA GLY A 66 6.44 13.97 -6.43
C GLY A 66 5.24 13.43 -5.61
N ILE A 67 4.79 12.20 -5.89
CA ILE A 67 3.79 11.48 -5.08
C ILE A 67 4.52 10.49 -4.19
N ARG A 68 4.23 10.53 -2.89
CA ARG A 68 4.84 9.64 -1.90
C ARG A 68 4.47 8.19 -2.19
N VAL A 69 5.46 7.31 -2.06
CA VAL A 69 5.29 5.86 -2.14
C VAL A 69 5.24 5.29 -0.73
N VAL A 70 4.29 4.39 -0.48
CA VAL A 70 4.17 3.65 0.76
C VAL A 70 4.16 2.15 0.45
N VAL A 71 4.91 1.40 1.24
CA VAL A 71 4.96 -0.06 1.16
C VAL A 71 4.02 -0.61 2.21
N ILE A 72 3.16 -1.53 1.81
CA ILE A 72 2.14 -2.11 2.67
C ILE A 72 2.09 -3.62 2.47
N SER A 73 1.65 -4.35 3.50
CA SER A 73 1.45 -5.79 3.36
C SER A 73 0.38 -6.07 2.30
N GLY A 74 0.69 -6.96 1.36
CA GLY A 74 -0.24 -7.48 0.37
C GLY A 74 -1.23 -8.47 0.96
N ASP A 75 -0.88 -9.06 2.10
CA ASP A 75 -1.78 -9.83 2.94
C ASP A 75 -2.69 -8.85 3.68
N TYR A 76 -3.79 -8.51 3.01
CA TYR A 76 -4.87 -7.72 3.59
C TYR A 76 -5.39 -8.47 4.83
N GLN A 77 -4.99 -8.03 6.02
CA GLN A 77 -5.78 -8.30 7.22
C GLN A 77 -6.96 -7.33 7.17
N PRO A 78 -8.20 -7.80 6.96
CA PRO A 78 -9.35 -6.95 7.23
C PRO A 78 -9.18 -6.44 8.65
N GLU A 79 -9.25 -5.11 8.83
CA GLU A 79 -9.43 -4.54 10.15
C GLU A 79 -10.60 -5.30 10.76
N THR A 80 -10.33 -6.07 11.81
CA THR A 80 -11.37 -6.72 12.61
C THR A 80 -12.19 -5.57 13.16
N ASN A 81 -13.28 -5.20 12.48
CA ASN A 81 -14.28 -4.31 13.04
C ASN A 81 -14.84 -5.05 14.28
N PRO A 82 -14.64 -4.57 15.52
CA PRO A 82 -15.51 -5.00 16.60
C PRO A 82 -16.87 -4.30 16.39
N SER A 83 -17.63 -4.72 15.39
CA SER A 83 -19.06 -4.51 15.28
C SER A 83 -19.65 -5.91 15.50
N THR A 84 -20.40 -6.25 16.53
CA THR A 84 -21.41 -5.54 17.33
C THR A 84 -21.79 -6.50 18.47
N GLU A 85 -22.20 -6.00 19.64
CA GLU A 85 -23.42 -6.45 20.36
C GLU A 85 -23.54 -5.70 21.70
N GLU A 86 -23.94 -4.43 21.62
CA GLU A 86 -24.76 -3.85 22.69
C GLU A 86 -26.20 -4.31 22.45
N ASN A 87 -26.52 -5.52 22.93
CA ASN A 87 -27.91 -5.97 23.03
C ASN A 87 -28.43 -5.57 24.42
N ASP A 88 -28.93 -4.34 24.50
CA ASP A 88 -29.88 -3.90 25.53
C ASP A 88 -31.26 -4.51 25.19
N TYR A 89 -31.65 -5.56 25.92
CA TYR A 89 -33.04 -5.99 26.08
C TYR A 89 -33.18 -6.72 27.41
N GLY A 90 -33.89 -6.10 28.36
CA GLY A 90 -34.34 -6.72 29.60
C GLY A 90 -34.75 -5.73 30.66
#